data_AF-A0A1Q7PKW1-F1
#
_entry.id   AF-A0A1Q7PKW1-F1
#
_cell.length_a   1.000
_cell.length_b   1.000
_cell.length_c   1.000
_cell.angle_alpha   90.00
_cell.angle_beta   90.00
_cell.angle_gamma   90.00
#
_symmetry.space_group_name_H-M   'P 1'
#
loop_
_entity.id
_entity.type
_entity.pdbx_description
1 polymer ?
#
loop_
_entity_poly.entity_id
_entity_poly.type
_entity_poly.pdbx_seq_one_letter_code
_entity_poly.pdbx_strand_id
1 'polypeptide(L)'
;MLKITLDTNTFRMDRVSPAILKIRGGADVVVTTTTAREIGSVYDPSLSQVQVKPELFVLDESRLATGVLVSAPDATLFERVIDAISNGSFPKPGRRATLTPGEQDQRRDAMIFCTHVREGRDIFVTDDVKAFGEEGSPQRQRVSALAPQTKIMTLTEFERFCGAQRRLRGLSAWKHRLAFAIIATLILISVTRNFWIVKIAQGLVCPERLIQSDLIVVEPFDRDYLLFERAATLQRAGFAARVLIPVQVSHQSEQWNKAAIRVSEVMAGMAQVHAGEIMPIRALEPISLNTVHEIRALMTREHLSSAIVVTSGFRSERSSLIYKAVLAPVGISVSCVPVFTGSSPQNWSHTWHGIQEVTEQFVKLQYYRFYVLLKPV
;
A
#
# COMPACT_ATOMS: atom_id res chain seq x y z
N MET A 1 -23.15 17.73 -10.73
CA MET A 1 -24.19 16.75 -11.11
C MET A 1 -24.74 17.19 -12.44
N LEU A 2 -24.68 16.35 -13.47
CA LEU A 2 -25.22 16.70 -14.80
C LEU A 2 -26.75 16.61 -14.77
N LYS A 3 -27.45 17.60 -15.32
CA LYS A 3 -28.91 17.61 -15.43
C LYS A 3 -29.33 17.15 -16.82
N ILE A 4 -30.02 16.03 -16.89
CA ILE A 4 -30.36 15.33 -18.12
C ILE A 4 -31.88 15.29 -18.26
N THR A 5 -32.39 15.48 -19.47
CA THR A 5 -33.80 15.24 -19.82
C THR A 5 -33.89 14.18 -20.88
N LEU A 6 -34.72 13.17 -20.65
CA LEU A 6 -35.04 12.15 -21.63
C LEU A 6 -36.33 12.53 -22.34
N ASP A 7 -36.29 12.49 -23.66
CA ASP A 7 -37.47 12.55 -24.52
C ASP A 7 -38.28 11.25 -24.44
N THR A 8 -39.52 11.26 -24.94
CA THR A 8 -40.40 10.08 -24.91
C THR A 8 -39.76 8.88 -25.61
N ASN A 9 -39.15 9.09 -26.78
CA ASN A 9 -38.56 8.02 -27.58
C ASN A 9 -37.25 7.45 -27.02
N THR A 10 -36.61 8.13 -26.05
CA THR A 10 -35.35 7.70 -25.43
C THR A 10 -35.52 7.21 -24.00
N PHE A 11 -36.75 7.11 -23.50
CA PHE A 11 -37.04 6.53 -22.19
C PHE A 11 -36.82 5.01 -22.19
N ARG A 12 -35.55 4.62 -22.06
CA ARG A 12 -35.06 3.23 -22.07
C ARG A 12 -34.14 3.02 -20.88
N MET A 13 -34.74 2.84 -19.70
CA MET A 13 -34.01 2.78 -18.43
C MET A 13 -33.01 1.62 -18.34
N ASP A 14 -33.22 0.54 -19.12
CA ASP A 14 -32.29 -0.57 -19.31
C ASP A 14 -30.94 -0.13 -19.92
N ARG A 15 -30.96 0.87 -20.81
CA ARG A 15 -29.78 1.42 -21.46
C ARG A 15 -29.25 2.67 -20.76
N VAL A 16 -30.15 3.50 -20.27
CA VAL A 16 -29.84 4.79 -19.65
C VAL A 16 -29.20 4.60 -18.27
N SER A 17 -29.70 3.67 -17.43
CA SER A 17 -29.16 3.46 -16.07
C SER A 17 -27.69 3.04 -16.07
N PRO A 18 -27.24 2.05 -16.87
CA PRO A 18 -25.83 1.70 -16.97
C PRO A 18 -24.95 2.81 -17.54
N ALA A 19 -25.50 3.70 -18.38
CA ALA A 19 -24.77 4.84 -18.93
C ALA A 19 -24.54 5.92 -17.85
N ILE A 20 -25.57 6.28 -17.09
CA ILE A 20 -25.50 7.30 -16.02
C ILE A 20 -24.52 6.91 -14.92
N LEU A 21 -24.45 5.63 -14.55
CA LEU A 21 -23.48 5.13 -13.55
C LEU A 21 -22.02 5.43 -13.94
N LYS A 22 -21.75 5.73 -15.22
CA LYS A 22 -20.41 6.09 -15.71
C LYS A 22 -20.10 7.59 -15.56
N ILE A 23 -21.09 8.44 -15.25
CA ILE A 23 -20.93 9.90 -15.11
C ILE A 23 -20.37 10.27 -13.73
N ARG A 24 -19.34 11.12 -13.69
CA ARG A 24 -18.76 11.61 -12.42
C ARG A 24 -19.69 12.62 -11.74
N GLY A 25 -19.98 12.40 -10.45
CA GLY A 25 -20.73 13.36 -9.61
C GLY A 25 -22.25 13.26 -9.73
N GLY A 26 -22.74 12.12 -10.22
CA GLY A 26 -24.16 11.83 -10.40
C GLY A 26 -24.78 12.54 -11.60
N ALA A 27 -25.91 12.01 -12.06
CA ALA A 27 -26.79 12.71 -12.97
C ALA A 27 -28.17 12.84 -12.33
N ASP A 28 -28.77 14.02 -12.48
CA ASP A 28 -30.18 14.23 -12.23
C ASP A 28 -30.90 13.99 -13.55
N VAL A 29 -31.80 13.02 -13.59
CA VAL A 29 -32.53 12.63 -14.81
C VAL A 29 -33.99 12.93 -14.60
N VAL A 30 -34.59 13.60 -15.59
CA VAL A 30 -36.01 13.93 -15.60
C VAL A 30 -36.66 13.55 -16.93
N VAL A 31 -37.97 13.40 -16.88
CA VAL A 31 -38.86 13.39 -18.05
C VAL A 31 -39.88 14.52 -17.90
N THR A 32 -40.60 14.86 -18.97
CA THR A 32 -41.67 15.87 -18.91
C THR A 32 -43.04 15.23 -18.65
N THR A 33 -44.04 16.01 -18.24
CA THR A 33 -45.43 15.52 -18.16
C THR A 33 -45.99 15.09 -19.51
N THR A 34 -45.48 15.64 -20.62
CA THR A 34 -45.86 15.21 -21.98
C THR A 34 -45.41 13.77 -22.19
N THR A 35 -44.14 13.50 -21.93
CA THR A 35 -43.55 12.17 -21.96
C THR A 35 -44.22 11.19 -21.00
N ALA A 36 -44.48 11.61 -19.76
CA ALA A 36 -45.14 10.77 -18.77
C ALA A 36 -46.59 10.39 -19.16
N ARG A 37 -47.32 11.25 -19.89
CA ARG A 37 -48.66 10.93 -20.41
C ARG A 37 -48.62 9.85 -21.49
N GLU A 38 -47.64 9.93 -22.39
CA GLU A 38 -47.49 8.99 -23.50
C GLU A 38 -47.08 7.61 -23.00
N ILE A 39 -46.08 7.59 -22.12
CA ILE A 39 -45.62 6.34 -21.51
C ILE A 39 -46.66 5.83 -20.52
N GLY A 40 -47.40 6.69 -19.78
CA GLY A 40 -48.42 6.26 -18.83
C GLY A 40 -49.62 5.51 -19.43
N SER A 41 -49.81 5.54 -20.75
CA SER A 41 -50.74 4.63 -21.47
C SER A 41 -50.21 3.19 -21.59
N VAL A 42 -48.92 3.00 -21.35
CA VAL A 42 -48.15 1.75 -21.37
C VAL A 42 -47.49 1.60 -19.99
N TYR A 43 -48.15 0.94 -19.02
CA TYR A 43 -47.68 0.74 -17.64
C TYR A 43 -46.16 0.38 -17.55
N ASP A 44 -45.28 1.39 -17.42
CA ASP A 44 -43.85 1.20 -17.26
C ASP A 44 -43.44 1.55 -15.81
N PRO A 45 -43.09 0.55 -14.98
CA PRO A 45 -42.66 0.75 -13.59
C PRO A 45 -41.47 1.71 -13.46
N SER A 46 -40.69 1.88 -14.53
CA SER A 46 -39.46 2.68 -14.57
C SER A 46 -39.73 4.18 -14.44
N LEU A 47 -40.95 4.67 -14.74
CA LEU A 47 -41.33 6.07 -14.56
C LEU A 47 -41.28 6.52 -13.11
N SER A 48 -41.50 5.60 -12.16
CA SER A 48 -41.41 5.89 -10.72
C SER A 48 -39.99 6.21 -10.24
N GLN A 49 -38.98 5.92 -11.05
CA GLN A 49 -37.56 6.09 -10.72
C GLN A 49 -37.00 7.45 -11.18
N VAL A 50 -37.79 8.24 -11.90
CA VAL A 50 -37.36 9.48 -12.56
C VAL A 50 -38.30 10.63 -12.17
N GLN A 51 -37.74 11.80 -11.91
CA GLN A 51 -38.56 12.98 -11.60
C GLN A 51 -39.30 13.47 -12.86
N VAL A 52 -40.58 13.78 -12.74
CA VAL A 52 -41.40 14.34 -13.83
C VAL A 52 -41.48 15.86 -13.67
N LYS A 53 -41.14 16.60 -14.72
CA LYS A 53 -41.21 18.07 -14.77
C LYS A 53 -42.46 18.54 -15.54
N PRO A 54 -43.20 19.54 -15.03
CA PRO A 54 -44.41 20.02 -15.68
C PRO A 54 -44.08 20.75 -16.98
N GLU A 55 -44.78 20.40 -18.05
CA GLU A 55 -44.63 20.99 -19.37
C GLU A 55 -45.03 22.48 -19.41
N LEU A 56 -44.64 23.15 -20.48
CA LEU A 56 -45.17 24.46 -20.84
C LEU A 56 -46.68 24.36 -21.12
N PHE A 57 -47.50 25.28 -20.61
CA PHE A 57 -48.93 25.30 -20.94
C PHE A 57 -49.13 25.79 -22.38
N VAL A 58 -49.66 24.92 -23.23
CA VAL A 58 -50.09 25.25 -24.58
C VAL A 58 -51.60 25.08 -24.67
N LEU A 59 -52.31 26.15 -25.07
CA LEU A 59 -53.76 26.15 -25.23
C LEU A 59 -54.15 25.07 -26.26
N ASP A 60 -55.21 24.31 -25.96
CA ASP A 60 -55.71 23.18 -26.76
C ASP A 60 -54.75 21.97 -26.88
N GLU A 61 -53.77 21.84 -25.97
CA GLU A 61 -52.89 20.65 -25.87
C GLU A 61 -52.59 20.21 -24.42
N SER A 62 -52.28 21.17 -23.55
CA SER A 62 -52.00 20.89 -22.16
C SER A 62 -53.28 20.58 -21.39
N ARG A 63 -53.24 19.57 -20.51
CA ARG A 63 -54.35 19.33 -19.57
C ARG A 63 -54.41 20.48 -18.55
N LEU A 64 -55.63 20.88 -18.20
CA LEU A 64 -55.86 21.84 -17.11
C LEU A 64 -55.19 21.30 -15.84
N ALA A 65 -54.46 22.17 -15.13
CA ALA A 65 -53.67 21.89 -13.92
C ALA A 65 -52.33 21.12 -14.07
N THR A 66 -51.86 20.78 -15.29
CA THR A 66 -50.54 20.13 -15.47
C THR A 66 -49.49 21.00 -16.17
N GLY A 67 -49.93 21.93 -17.01
CA GLY A 67 -49.03 22.86 -17.72
C GLY A 67 -48.72 24.11 -16.88
N VAL A 68 -47.51 24.64 -17.04
CA VAL A 68 -47.08 25.90 -16.41
C VAL A 68 -47.34 27.06 -17.35
N LEU A 69 -48.06 28.09 -16.90
CA LEU A 69 -48.15 29.36 -17.61
C LEU A 69 -46.78 30.03 -17.60
N VAL A 70 -46.26 30.34 -18.78
CA VAL A 70 -44.89 30.83 -18.95
C VAL A 70 -44.83 32.28 -19.42
N SER A 71 -43.62 32.85 -19.35
CA SER A 71 -43.37 34.25 -19.70
C SER A 71 -43.37 34.47 -21.21
N ALA A 72 -43.48 35.74 -21.65
CA ALA A 72 -43.43 36.10 -23.07
C ALA A 72 -42.11 35.66 -23.78
N PRO A 73 -40.93 35.71 -23.15
CA PRO A 73 -39.70 35.11 -23.69
C PRO A 73 -39.81 33.60 -23.97
N ASP A 74 -40.45 32.84 -23.07
CA ASP A 74 -40.61 31.39 -23.24
C ASP A 74 -41.57 31.07 -24.41
N ALA A 75 -42.64 31.85 -24.56
CA ALA A 75 -43.54 31.75 -25.71
C ALA A 75 -42.81 32.07 -27.02
N THR A 76 -41.92 33.07 -27.02
CA THR A 76 -41.08 33.40 -28.19
C THR A 76 -40.09 32.29 -28.50
N LEU A 77 -39.49 31.69 -27.48
CA LEU A 77 -38.59 30.53 -27.64
C LEU A 77 -39.36 29.35 -28.24
N PHE A 78 -40.57 29.07 -27.75
CA PHE A 78 -41.42 28.01 -28.27
C PHE A 78 -41.69 28.17 -29.77
N GLU A 79 -42.08 29.38 -30.20
CA GLU A 79 -42.30 29.67 -31.63
C GLU A 79 -41.04 29.52 -32.48
N ARG A 80 -39.87 29.90 -31.94
CA ARG A 80 -38.58 29.72 -32.65
C ARG A 80 -38.16 28.26 -32.74
N VAL A 81 -38.39 27.49 -31.67
CA VAL A 81 -38.08 26.05 -31.62
C VAL A 81 -38.97 25.30 -32.58
N ILE A 82 -40.29 25.53 -32.56
CA ILE A 82 -41.23 24.81 -33.42
C ILE A 82 -41.01 25.13 -34.90
N ASP A 83 -40.64 26.38 -35.23
CA ASP A 83 -40.25 26.78 -36.58
C ASP A 83 -38.92 26.10 -36.99
N ALA A 84 -37.95 25.99 -36.09
CA ALA A 84 -36.67 25.33 -36.35
C ALA A 84 -36.82 23.82 -36.58
N ILE A 85 -37.59 23.10 -35.75
CA ILE A 85 -37.78 21.64 -35.89
C ILE A 85 -38.65 21.28 -37.10
N SER A 86 -39.63 22.13 -37.45
CA SER A 86 -40.50 21.93 -38.60
C SER A 86 -39.92 22.49 -39.91
N ASN A 87 -38.77 23.16 -39.84
CA ASN A 87 -38.18 23.89 -40.96
C ASN A 87 -39.16 24.89 -41.60
N GLY A 88 -39.96 25.56 -40.75
CA GLY A 88 -40.97 26.55 -41.14
C GLY A 88 -42.28 25.98 -41.68
N SER A 89 -42.44 24.65 -41.73
CA SER A 89 -43.68 24.01 -42.22
C SER A 89 -44.83 24.02 -41.21
N PHE A 90 -44.55 24.26 -39.92
CA PHE A 90 -45.59 24.28 -38.90
C PHE A 90 -46.54 25.48 -39.05
N PRO A 91 -47.86 25.31 -38.85
CA PRO A 91 -48.83 26.40 -39.00
C PRO A 91 -48.55 27.59 -38.07
N LYS A 92 -48.68 28.80 -38.62
CA LYS A 92 -48.50 30.06 -37.86
C LYS A 92 -49.62 30.26 -36.82
N PRO A 93 -49.39 31.05 -35.76
CA PRO A 93 -50.41 31.36 -34.76
C PRO A 93 -51.72 31.85 -35.41
N GLY A 94 -52.85 31.35 -34.94
CA GLY A 94 -54.18 31.61 -35.53
C GLY A 94 -54.64 30.61 -36.62
N ARG A 95 -53.76 29.72 -37.11
CA ARG A 95 -54.11 28.64 -38.05
C ARG A 95 -53.92 27.23 -37.45
N ARG A 96 -53.99 27.11 -36.14
CA ARG A 96 -53.69 25.87 -35.39
C ARG A 96 -54.92 25.15 -34.86
N ALA A 97 -56.12 25.54 -35.30
CA ALA A 97 -57.38 24.96 -34.82
C ALA A 97 -57.54 23.47 -35.19
N THR A 98 -56.87 23.03 -36.27
CA THR A 98 -56.86 21.63 -36.73
C THR A 98 -55.45 21.27 -37.18
N LEU A 99 -54.67 20.61 -36.32
CA LEU A 99 -53.34 20.11 -36.63
C LEU A 99 -53.40 18.66 -37.11
N THR A 100 -52.60 18.32 -38.11
CA THR A 100 -52.32 16.94 -38.53
C THR A 100 -51.55 16.18 -37.46
N PRO A 101 -51.54 14.83 -37.46
CA PRO A 101 -50.77 14.05 -36.49
C PRO A 101 -49.28 14.43 -36.45
N GLY A 102 -48.64 14.65 -37.61
CA GLY A 102 -47.23 15.05 -37.65
C GLY A 102 -46.98 16.47 -37.12
N GLU A 103 -47.93 17.38 -37.28
CA GLU A 103 -47.85 18.71 -36.65
C GLU A 103 -48.05 18.61 -35.13
N GLN A 104 -48.93 17.73 -34.64
CA GLN A 104 -49.07 17.46 -33.21
C GLN A 104 -47.77 16.91 -32.61
N ASP A 105 -47.10 16.00 -33.32
CA ASP A 105 -45.78 15.48 -32.93
C ASP A 105 -44.73 16.60 -32.83
N GLN A 106 -44.63 17.46 -33.86
CA GLN A 106 -43.74 18.63 -33.83
C GLN A 106 -44.06 19.57 -32.66
N ARG A 107 -45.35 19.81 -32.39
CA ARG A 107 -45.78 20.64 -31.26
C ARG A 107 -45.31 20.05 -29.94
N ARG A 108 -45.47 18.74 -29.75
CA ARG A 108 -45.01 18.02 -28.57
C ARG A 108 -43.49 18.13 -28.40
N ASP A 109 -42.72 17.86 -29.45
CA ASP A 109 -41.26 17.86 -29.38
C ASP A 109 -40.73 19.24 -28.99
N ALA A 110 -41.36 20.30 -29.52
CA ALA A 110 -41.10 21.67 -29.10
C ALA A 110 -41.44 21.91 -27.62
N MET A 111 -42.56 21.38 -27.12
CA MET A 111 -42.93 21.50 -25.69
C MET A 111 -41.91 20.83 -24.76
N ILE A 112 -41.47 19.62 -25.11
CA ILE A 112 -40.50 18.85 -24.31
C ILE A 112 -39.15 19.59 -24.29
N PHE A 113 -38.67 20.05 -25.45
CA PHE A 113 -37.41 20.78 -25.54
C PHE A 113 -37.47 22.13 -24.83
N CYS A 114 -38.55 22.90 -24.98
CA CYS A 114 -38.68 24.17 -24.27
C CYS A 114 -38.74 23.97 -22.74
N THR A 115 -39.35 22.88 -22.28
CA THR A 115 -39.34 22.51 -20.86
C THR A 115 -37.91 22.20 -20.39
N HIS A 116 -37.13 21.46 -21.20
CA HIS A 116 -35.71 21.21 -20.91
C HIS A 116 -34.91 22.50 -20.74
N VAL A 117 -35.06 23.45 -21.67
CA VAL A 117 -34.35 24.73 -21.65
C VAL A 117 -34.77 25.58 -20.46
N ARG A 118 -36.08 25.66 -20.16
CA ARG A 118 -36.63 26.41 -19.00
C ARG A 118 -36.05 25.93 -17.68
N GLU A 119 -35.90 24.61 -17.52
CA GLU A 119 -35.35 24.01 -16.29
C GLU A 119 -33.81 24.15 -16.19
N GLY A 120 -33.16 24.79 -17.17
CA GLY A 120 -31.72 25.03 -17.18
C GLY A 120 -30.91 23.73 -17.10
N ARG A 121 -31.26 22.76 -17.94
CA ARG A 121 -30.66 21.43 -17.95
C ARG A 121 -29.58 21.32 -19.03
N ASP A 122 -28.62 20.43 -18.81
CA ASP A 122 -27.35 20.40 -19.56
C ASP A 122 -27.43 19.54 -20.83
N ILE A 123 -28.13 18.41 -20.77
CA ILE A 123 -28.19 17.41 -21.86
C ILE A 123 -29.65 17.04 -22.15
N PHE A 124 -30.06 17.22 -23.41
CA PHE A 124 -31.33 16.77 -23.95
C PHE A 124 -31.10 15.50 -24.79
N VAL A 125 -31.71 14.38 -24.40
CA VAL A 125 -31.51 13.08 -25.08
C VAL A 125 -32.76 12.74 -25.90
N THR A 126 -32.64 12.71 -27.22
CA THR A 126 -33.73 12.40 -28.16
C THR A 126 -33.21 11.60 -29.36
N ASP A 127 -33.96 10.58 -29.77
CA ASP A 127 -33.69 9.82 -30.99
C ASP A 127 -34.52 10.35 -32.18
N ASP A 128 -35.25 11.47 -32.01
CA ASP A 128 -35.92 12.15 -33.11
C ASP A 128 -34.93 13.00 -33.91
N VAL A 129 -34.16 12.31 -34.75
CA VAL A 129 -33.20 12.92 -35.66
C VAL A 129 -33.88 13.74 -36.77
N LYS A 130 -35.18 13.56 -37.03
CA LYS A 130 -35.91 14.37 -38.01
C LYS A 130 -36.16 15.77 -37.48
N ALA A 131 -36.64 15.87 -36.24
CA ALA A 131 -36.91 17.14 -35.57
C ALA A 131 -35.60 17.83 -35.14
N PHE A 132 -34.66 17.09 -34.55
CA PHE A 132 -33.50 17.69 -33.89
C PHE A 132 -32.17 17.51 -34.65
N GLY A 133 -32.15 16.76 -35.76
CA GLY A 133 -30.96 16.52 -36.59
C GLY A 133 -29.99 15.48 -36.03
N GLU A 134 -29.09 14.99 -36.89
CA GLU A 134 -27.95 14.14 -36.49
C GLU A 134 -26.76 14.98 -35.98
N GLU A 135 -25.79 14.35 -35.30
CA GLU A 135 -24.54 14.99 -34.84
C GLU A 135 -23.85 15.75 -36.00
N GLY A 136 -23.66 17.07 -35.83
CA GLY A 136 -23.02 17.93 -36.83
C GLY A 136 -23.92 18.43 -37.96
N SER A 137 -25.15 17.94 -38.10
CA SER A 137 -26.07 18.37 -39.17
C SER A 137 -26.47 19.85 -39.06
N PRO A 138 -26.81 20.53 -40.18
CA PRO A 138 -27.34 21.89 -40.14
C PRO A 138 -28.60 22.02 -39.28
N GLN A 139 -29.45 21.00 -39.26
CA GLN A 139 -30.64 20.95 -38.40
C GLN A 139 -30.25 21.00 -36.92
N ARG A 140 -29.30 20.16 -36.49
CA ARG A 140 -28.78 20.14 -35.12
C ARG A 140 -28.17 21.48 -34.71
N GLN A 141 -27.44 22.12 -35.62
CA GLN A 141 -26.85 23.45 -35.38
C GLN A 141 -27.94 24.52 -35.20
N ARG A 142 -28.98 24.51 -36.05
CA ARG A 142 -30.10 25.47 -35.95
C ARG A 142 -30.81 25.39 -34.61
N VAL A 143 -31.15 24.18 -34.15
CA VAL A 143 -31.83 24.00 -32.86
C VAL A 143 -30.89 24.28 -31.69
N SER A 144 -29.62 23.86 -31.76
CA SER A 144 -28.64 24.15 -30.69
C SER A 144 -28.33 25.65 -30.56
N ALA A 145 -28.41 26.43 -31.64
CA ALA A 145 -28.25 27.87 -31.59
C ALA A 145 -29.36 28.58 -30.80
N LEU A 146 -30.53 27.97 -30.66
CA LEU A 146 -31.63 28.49 -29.84
C LEU A 146 -31.39 28.28 -28.34
N ALA A 147 -30.58 27.27 -27.97
CA ALA A 147 -30.22 26.96 -26.59
C ALA A 147 -28.72 26.57 -26.46
N PRO A 148 -27.79 27.55 -26.50
CA PRO A 148 -26.35 27.28 -26.56
C PRO A 148 -25.77 26.54 -25.35
N GLN A 149 -26.47 26.55 -24.22
CA GLN A 149 -26.05 25.88 -22.99
C GLN A 149 -26.46 24.40 -22.95
N THR A 150 -27.35 23.97 -23.85
CA THR A 150 -27.86 22.61 -23.95
C THR A 150 -27.08 21.82 -24.99
N LYS A 151 -26.70 20.59 -24.65
CA LYS A 151 -26.23 19.60 -25.62
C LYS A 151 -27.36 18.67 -25.99
N ILE A 152 -27.66 18.58 -27.29
CA ILE A 152 -28.63 17.62 -27.78
C ILE A 152 -27.87 16.38 -28.26
N MET A 153 -28.28 15.21 -27.78
CA MET A 153 -27.64 13.93 -28.10
C MET A 153 -28.68 12.87 -28.43
N THR A 154 -28.36 11.97 -29.34
CA THR A 154 -29.06 10.67 -29.43
C THR A 154 -28.70 9.79 -28.24
N LEU A 155 -29.48 8.73 -27.99
CA LEU A 155 -29.17 7.78 -26.92
C LEU A 155 -27.79 7.14 -27.13
N THR A 156 -27.42 6.86 -28.38
CA THR A 156 -26.12 6.28 -28.76
C THR A 156 -24.97 7.26 -28.53
N GLU A 157 -25.15 8.55 -28.87
CA GLU A 157 -24.16 9.61 -28.58
C GLU A 157 -23.97 9.79 -27.07
N PHE A 158 -25.06 9.74 -26.31
CA PHE A 158 -25.04 9.85 -24.86
C PHE A 158 -24.28 8.69 -24.19
N GLU A 159 -24.48 7.45 -24.63
CA GLU A 159 -23.73 6.28 -24.14
C GLU A 159 -22.22 6.41 -24.42
N ARG A 160 -21.86 6.91 -25.61
CA ARG A 160 -20.46 7.18 -26.01
C ARG A 160 -19.84 8.25 -25.12
N PHE A 161 -20.55 9.35 -24.87
CA PHE A 161 -20.13 10.42 -23.98
C PHE A 161 -19.86 9.90 -22.56
N CYS A 162 -20.76 9.09 -22.02
CA CYS A 162 -20.61 8.44 -20.71
C CYS A 162 -19.40 7.48 -20.67
N GLY A 163 -19.15 6.74 -21.76
CA GLY A 163 -17.99 5.84 -21.89
C GLY A 163 -16.65 6.57 -21.88
N ALA A 164 -16.55 7.72 -22.57
CA ALA A 164 -15.33 8.52 -22.62
C ALA A 164 -14.96 9.11 -21.24
N GLN A 165 -15.96 9.55 -20.47
CA GLN A 165 -15.78 10.04 -19.09
C GLN A 165 -15.10 9.00 -18.17
N ARG A 166 -15.36 7.70 -18.37
CA ARG A 166 -14.74 6.61 -17.59
C ARG A 166 -13.25 6.43 -17.89
N ARG A 167 -12.82 6.55 -19.16
CA ARG A 167 -11.43 6.30 -19.58
C ARG A 167 -10.43 7.31 -18.98
N LEU A 168 -10.85 8.56 -18.79
CA LEU A 168 -10.03 9.62 -18.19
C LEU A 168 -9.65 9.35 -16.72
N ARG A 169 -10.36 8.44 -16.02
CA ARG A 169 -10.09 8.08 -14.62
C ARG A 169 -8.97 7.03 -14.45
N GLY A 170 -8.62 6.28 -15.49
CA GLY A 170 -7.83 5.05 -15.35
C GLY A 170 -6.30 5.18 -15.43
N LEU A 171 -5.75 6.26 -15.99
CA LEU A 171 -4.37 6.18 -16.53
C LEU A 171 -3.26 6.93 -15.77
N SER A 172 -3.53 7.93 -14.92
CA SER A 172 -2.45 8.85 -14.47
C SER A 172 -2.23 8.93 -12.94
N ALA A 173 -3.22 9.26 -12.12
CA ALA A 173 -2.94 9.75 -10.76
C ALA A 173 -2.36 8.71 -9.79
N TRP A 174 -2.74 7.43 -9.88
CA TRP A 174 -2.27 6.42 -8.92
C TRP A 174 -0.85 5.94 -9.21
N LYS A 175 -0.46 5.84 -10.49
CA LYS A 175 0.90 5.46 -10.89
C LYS A 175 1.94 6.49 -10.43
N HIS A 176 1.63 7.79 -10.54
CA HIS A 176 2.52 8.84 -10.06
C HIS A 176 2.65 8.87 -8.54
N ARG A 177 1.55 8.63 -7.80
CA ARG A 177 1.60 8.51 -6.33
C ARG A 177 2.43 7.32 -5.87
N LEU A 178 2.29 6.18 -6.54
CA LEU A 178 3.09 5.00 -6.24
C LEU A 178 4.57 5.22 -6.55
N ALA A 179 4.89 5.79 -7.73
CA ALA A 179 6.26 6.13 -8.10
C ALA A 179 6.90 7.11 -7.10
N PHE A 180 6.16 8.16 -6.71
CA PHE A 180 6.63 9.10 -5.71
C PHE A 180 6.86 8.45 -4.35
N ALA A 181 5.96 7.57 -3.90
CA ALA A 181 6.14 6.85 -2.63
C ALA A 181 7.38 5.94 -2.65
N ILE A 182 7.63 5.25 -3.77
CA ILE A 182 8.83 4.42 -3.95
C ILE A 182 10.09 5.29 -3.91
N ILE A 183 10.12 6.39 -4.65
CA ILE A 183 11.27 7.32 -4.68
C ILE A 183 11.52 7.92 -3.30
N ALA A 184 10.48 8.41 -2.62
CA ALA A 184 10.59 8.97 -1.27
C ALA A 184 11.13 7.92 -0.28
N THR A 185 10.69 6.67 -0.38
CA THR A 185 11.18 5.56 0.46
C THR A 185 12.65 5.27 0.18
N LEU A 186 13.07 5.20 -1.08
CA LEU A 186 14.46 4.97 -1.45
C LEU A 186 15.38 6.12 -1.00
N ILE A 187 14.92 7.38 -1.11
CA ILE A 187 15.64 8.54 -0.60
C ILE A 187 15.79 8.44 0.92
N LEU A 188 14.71 8.10 1.64
CA LEU A 188 14.75 7.94 3.09
C LEU A 188 15.74 6.85 3.52
N ILE A 189 15.71 5.68 2.86
CA ILE A 189 16.64 4.58 3.11
C ILE A 189 18.09 5.02 2.82
N SER A 190 18.32 5.75 1.73
CA SER A 190 19.65 6.24 1.36
C SER A 190 20.21 7.24 2.38
N VAL A 191 19.40 8.24 2.78
CA VAL A 191 19.81 9.28 3.73
C VAL A 191 20.04 8.70 5.13
N THR A 192 19.23 7.72 5.54
CA THR A 192 19.37 7.07 6.85
C THR A 192 20.29 5.85 6.84
N ARG A 193 20.91 5.52 5.70
CA ARG A 193 21.72 4.30 5.52
C ARG A 193 22.80 4.16 6.57
N ASN A 194 23.61 5.19 6.78
CA ASN A 194 24.72 5.14 7.75
C ASN A 194 24.22 4.94 9.19
N PHE A 195 23.08 5.54 9.52
CA PHE A 195 22.44 5.35 10.83
C PHE A 195 22.04 3.89 11.04
N TRP A 196 21.33 3.29 10.07
CA TRP A 196 20.89 1.89 10.17
C TRP A 196 22.04 0.90 10.15
N ILE A 197 23.06 1.11 9.31
CA ILE A 197 24.25 0.26 9.24
C ILE A 197 24.94 0.18 10.60
N VAL A 198 25.17 1.33 11.24
CA VAL A 198 25.81 1.37 12.56
C VAL A 198 24.89 0.74 13.61
N LYS A 199 23.58 1.02 13.57
CA LYS A 199 22.62 0.48 14.56
C LYS A 199 22.48 -1.03 14.51
N ILE A 200 22.44 -1.62 13.31
CA ILE A 200 22.38 -3.08 13.14
C ILE A 200 23.59 -3.72 13.79
N ALA A 201 24.80 -3.22 13.47
CA ALA A 201 26.03 -3.77 14.03
C ALA A 201 26.16 -3.54 15.54
N GLN A 202 25.78 -2.36 16.05
CA GLN A 202 25.71 -2.10 17.49
C GLN A 202 24.76 -3.06 18.21
N GLY A 203 23.65 -3.45 17.57
CA GLY A 203 22.71 -4.43 18.12
C GLY A 203 23.26 -5.86 18.23
N LEU A 204 24.43 -6.15 17.63
CA LEU A 204 25.13 -7.43 17.74
C LEU A 204 26.23 -7.43 18.80
N VAL A 205 26.52 -6.27 19.39
CA VAL A 205 27.62 -6.10 20.32
C VAL A 205 27.08 -6.01 21.74
N CYS A 206 27.50 -6.92 22.61
CA CYS A 206 27.15 -6.86 24.02
C CYS A 206 27.78 -5.61 24.67
N PRO A 207 27.10 -4.93 25.59
CA PRO A 207 27.72 -3.85 26.35
C PRO A 207 28.84 -4.43 27.22
N GLU A 208 30.06 -3.91 27.05
CA GLU A 208 31.19 -4.32 27.88
C GLU A 208 30.94 -3.91 29.33
N ARG A 209 30.98 -4.89 30.23
CA ARG A 209 30.87 -4.68 31.67
C ARG A 209 31.93 -5.51 32.37
N LEU A 210 32.95 -4.87 32.91
CA LEU A 210 34.01 -5.56 33.63
C LEU A 210 33.64 -5.68 35.10
N ILE A 211 33.52 -6.92 35.56
CA ILE A 211 33.24 -7.29 36.94
C ILE A 211 34.27 -8.33 37.32
N GLN A 212 34.82 -8.22 38.53
CA GLN A 212 35.69 -9.27 39.06
C GLN A 212 34.92 -10.59 39.09
N SER A 213 35.53 -11.63 38.53
CA SER A 213 34.91 -12.93 38.32
C SER A 213 35.85 -14.07 38.71
N ASP A 214 35.28 -15.25 38.91
CA ASP A 214 36.01 -16.47 39.24
C ASP A 214 36.73 -17.05 38.01
N LEU A 215 36.18 -16.81 36.81
CA LEU A 215 36.60 -17.42 35.56
C LEU A 215 36.57 -16.43 34.39
N ILE A 216 37.60 -16.46 33.53
CA ILE A 216 37.53 -15.91 32.17
C ILE A 216 37.33 -17.07 31.21
N VAL A 217 36.34 -17.00 30.32
CA VAL A 217 36.11 -17.96 29.25
C VAL A 217 36.46 -17.32 27.92
N VAL A 218 37.39 -17.92 27.18
CA VAL A 218 37.77 -17.48 25.83
C VAL A 218 37.00 -18.31 24.82
N GLU A 219 36.32 -17.69 23.86
CA GLU A 219 35.60 -18.43 22.81
C GLU A 219 36.39 -18.50 21.49
N PRO A 220 37.30 -19.47 21.30
CA PRO A 220 38.19 -19.53 20.13
C PRO A 220 37.51 -20.10 18.87
N PHE A 221 36.21 -19.86 18.67
CA PHE A 221 35.47 -20.42 17.53
C PHE A 221 35.99 -19.92 16.18
N ASP A 222 36.46 -18.67 16.11
CA ASP A 222 37.06 -18.08 14.91
C ASP A 222 38.60 -18.15 14.93
N ARG A 223 39.19 -18.75 15.97
CA ARG A 223 40.65 -18.88 16.19
C ARG A 223 41.41 -17.56 16.13
N ASP A 224 40.80 -16.51 16.65
CA ASP A 224 41.38 -15.17 16.68
C ASP A 224 42.33 -14.99 17.86
N TYR A 225 43.60 -14.69 17.56
CA TYR A 225 44.64 -14.45 18.57
C TYR A 225 44.27 -13.32 19.56
N LEU A 226 43.60 -12.26 19.10
CA LEU A 226 43.25 -11.11 19.94
C LEU A 226 42.31 -11.47 21.10
N LEU A 227 41.57 -12.58 21.01
CA LEU A 227 40.75 -13.08 22.12
C LEU A 227 41.64 -13.52 23.29
N PHE A 228 42.72 -14.22 23.00
CA PHE A 228 43.69 -14.66 23.99
C PHE A 228 44.45 -13.49 24.60
N GLU A 229 44.86 -12.51 23.79
CA GLU A 229 45.52 -11.30 24.27
C GLU A 229 44.62 -10.47 25.19
N ARG A 230 43.32 -10.34 24.84
CA ARG A 230 42.35 -9.67 25.70
C ARG A 230 42.17 -10.43 27.02
N ALA A 231 42.07 -11.76 26.97
CA ALA A 231 41.96 -12.59 28.17
C ALA A 231 43.18 -12.46 29.09
N ALA A 232 44.39 -12.52 28.54
CA ALA A 232 45.63 -12.32 29.30
C ALA A 232 45.71 -10.91 29.92
N THR A 233 45.21 -9.90 29.21
CA THR A 233 45.14 -8.52 29.74
C THR A 233 44.19 -8.43 30.93
N LEU A 234 42.99 -9.05 30.83
CA LEU A 234 42.03 -9.10 31.93
C LEU A 234 42.56 -9.88 33.13
N GLN A 235 43.25 -10.99 32.88
CA GLN A 235 43.88 -11.79 33.93
C GLN A 235 44.98 -11.01 34.66
N ARG A 236 45.89 -10.35 33.94
CA ARG A 236 46.95 -9.53 34.54
C ARG A 236 46.40 -8.33 35.31
N ALA A 237 45.25 -7.80 34.88
CA ALA A 237 44.52 -6.75 35.59
C ALA A 237 43.75 -7.27 36.83
N GLY A 238 43.80 -8.58 37.12
CA GLY A 238 43.21 -9.18 38.32
C GLY A 238 41.70 -9.44 38.24
N PHE A 239 41.10 -9.40 37.05
CA PHE A 239 39.66 -9.62 36.90
C PHE A 239 39.25 -11.08 37.14
N ALA A 240 40.12 -12.05 36.84
CA ALA A 240 39.98 -13.43 37.26
C ALA A 240 41.36 -14.11 37.25
N ALA A 241 41.59 -15.07 38.14
CA ALA A 241 42.84 -15.82 38.19
C ALA A 241 42.88 -16.96 37.16
N ARG A 242 41.72 -17.57 36.83
CA ARG A 242 41.60 -18.73 35.95
C ARG A 242 41.08 -18.35 34.57
N VAL A 243 41.62 -19.00 33.54
CA VAL A 243 41.16 -18.86 32.15
C VAL A 243 40.80 -20.22 31.59
N LEU A 244 39.58 -20.37 31.09
CA LEU A 244 39.06 -21.57 30.44
C LEU A 244 38.96 -21.34 28.93
N ILE A 245 39.44 -22.30 28.15
CA ILE A 245 39.47 -22.22 26.68
C ILE A 245 38.73 -23.44 26.13
N PRO A 246 37.40 -23.34 25.89
CA PRO A 246 36.64 -24.36 25.19
C PRO A 246 37.12 -24.56 23.76
N VAL A 247 37.65 -25.74 23.44
CA VAL A 247 38.15 -26.12 22.12
C VAL A 247 37.25 -27.19 21.52
N GLN A 248 36.67 -26.90 20.36
CA GLN A 248 35.85 -27.86 19.63
C GLN A 248 36.65 -29.10 19.21
N VAL A 249 36.14 -30.27 19.56
CA VAL A 249 36.65 -31.59 19.17
C VAL A 249 35.57 -32.38 18.39
N SER A 250 36.02 -33.20 17.44
CA SER A 250 35.22 -34.06 16.56
C SER A 250 35.44 -35.54 16.87
N HIS A 251 34.40 -36.35 16.71
CA HIS A 251 34.51 -37.82 16.82
C HIS A 251 35.21 -38.47 15.62
N GLN A 252 35.29 -37.76 14.49
CA GLN A 252 35.73 -38.34 13.22
C GLN A 252 37.25 -38.31 13.02
N SER A 253 37.98 -37.49 13.78
CA SER A 253 39.43 -37.33 13.61
C SER A 253 40.13 -36.94 14.91
N GLU A 254 40.83 -37.91 15.50
CA GLU A 254 41.70 -37.65 16.65
C GLU A 254 42.85 -36.69 16.30
N GLN A 255 43.36 -36.77 15.07
CA GLN A 255 44.43 -35.89 14.61
C GLN A 255 43.97 -34.43 14.51
N TRP A 256 42.74 -34.19 14.03
CA TRP A 256 42.15 -32.86 14.03
C TRP A 256 41.96 -32.32 15.45
N ASN A 257 41.51 -33.15 16.39
CA ASN A 257 41.37 -32.77 17.80
C ASN A 257 42.71 -32.33 18.40
N LYS A 258 43.76 -33.13 18.19
CA LYS A 258 45.12 -32.80 18.64
C LYS A 258 45.59 -31.48 18.03
N ALA A 259 45.31 -31.23 16.76
CA ALA A 259 45.67 -29.98 16.10
C ALA A 259 44.92 -28.78 16.68
N ALA A 260 43.60 -28.87 16.87
CA ALA A 260 42.78 -27.78 17.42
C ALA A 260 43.21 -27.40 18.85
N ILE A 261 43.49 -28.41 19.69
CA ILE A 261 44.01 -28.21 21.05
C ILE A 261 45.37 -27.51 21.00
N ARG A 262 46.32 -28.04 20.23
CA ARG A 262 47.68 -27.46 20.12
C ARG A 262 47.68 -26.04 19.61
N VAL A 263 46.83 -25.71 18.63
CA VAL A 263 46.71 -24.33 18.13
C VAL A 263 46.26 -23.40 19.26
N SER A 264 45.30 -23.82 20.07
CA SER A 264 44.80 -23.02 21.20
C SER A 264 45.83 -22.88 22.31
N GLU A 265 46.60 -23.94 22.62
CA GLU A 265 47.72 -23.90 23.56
C GLU A 265 48.80 -22.91 23.11
N VAL A 266 49.16 -22.94 21.82
CA VAL A 266 50.15 -22.02 21.25
C VAL A 266 49.65 -20.57 21.34
N MET A 267 48.40 -20.31 20.97
CA MET A 267 47.82 -18.96 21.05
C MET A 267 47.77 -18.46 22.50
N ALA A 268 47.35 -19.31 23.45
CA ALA A 268 47.32 -18.97 24.88
C ALA A 268 48.74 -18.70 25.43
N GLY A 269 49.72 -19.52 25.05
CA GLY A 269 51.12 -19.34 25.44
C GLY A 269 51.73 -18.06 24.88
N MET A 270 51.49 -17.76 23.60
CA MET A 270 51.96 -16.51 22.96
C MET A 270 51.35 -15.27 23.61
N ALA A 271 50.06 -15.31 23.94
CA ALA A 271 49.37 -14.24 24.64
C ALA A 271 49.74 -14.12 26.13
N GLN A 272 50.56 -15.04 26.65
CA GLN A 272 50.92 -15.13 28.08
C GLN A 272 49.69 -15.29 28.99
N VAL A 273 48.72 -16.10 28.56
CA VAL A 273 47.61 -16.54 29.42
C VAL A 273 48.18 -17.50 30.46
N HIS A 274 48.24 -17.05 31.71
CA HIS A 274 48.69 -17.88 32.82
C HIS A 274 47.56 -18.83 33.25
N ALA A 275 47.88 -20.05 33.69
CA ALA A 275 46.85 -21.02 34.13
C ALA A 275 45.67 -21.20 33.14
N GLY A 276 45.94 -21.17 31.84
CA GLY A 276 44.95 -21.43 30.80
C GLY A 276 44.60 -22.92 30.73
N GLU A 277 43.35 -23.25 31.04
CA GLU A 277 42.83 -24.61 31.01
C GLU A 277 42.12 -24.86 29.67
N ILE A 278 42.64 -25.79 28.87
CA ILE A 278 41.97 -26.23 27.65
C ILE A 278 40.83 -27.18 28.03
N MET A 279 39.61 -26.86 27.57
CA MET A 279 38.43 -27.70 27.76
C MET A 279 37.96 -28.25 26.41
N PRO A 280 38.22 -29.53 26.10
CA PRO A 280 37.68 -30.15 24.88
C PRO A 280 36.15 -30.22 24.96
N ILE A 281 35.46 -29.60 24.00
CA ILE A 281 33.99 -29.57 23.89
C ILE A 281 33.52 -30.25 22.61
N ARG A 282 32.43 -31.02 22.67
CA ARG A 282 31.92 -31.70 21.48
C ARG A 282 31.19 -30.73 20.55
N ALA A 283 31.46 -30.82 19.26
CA ALA A 283 30.79 -30.02 18.23
C ALA A 283 29.37 -30.55 17.90
N LEU A 284 28.49 -30.61 18.90
CA LEU A 284 27.08 -30.99 18.74
C LEU A 284 26.22 -29.74 18.54
N GLU A 285 25.40 -29.70 17.49
CA GLU A 285 24.52 -28.54 17.21
C GLU A 285 23.33 -28.46 18.19
N PRO A 286 22.95 -27.26 18.68
CA PRO A 286 23.60 -25.97 18.48
C PRO A 286 24.90 -25.83 19.29
N ILE A 287 26.05 -25.68 18.61
CA ILE A 287 27.37 -25.82 19.25
C ILE A 287 27.56 -24.82 20.40
N SER A 288 27.20 -23.55 20.19
CA SER A 288 27.33 -22.51 21.21
C SER A 288 26.49 -22.81 22.46
N LEU A 289 25.27 -23.34 22.31
CA LEU A 289 24.42 -23.68 23.46
C LEU A 289 24.99 -24.86 24.25
N ASN A 290 25.34 -25.94 23.56
CA ASN A 290 25.83 -27.16 24.19
C ASN A 290 27.18 -26.91 24.90
N THR A 291 28.05 -26.10 24.31
CA THR A 291 29.29 -25.62 24.95
C THR A 291 29.02 -24.99 26.31
N VAL A 292 28.02 -24.11 26.39
CA VAL A 292 27.71 -23.40 27.64
C VAL A 292 27.09 -24.34 28.69
N HIS A 293 26.35 -25.38 28.28
CA HIS A 293 25.90 -26.41 29.22
C HIS A 293 27.06 -27.21 29.83
N GLU A 294 28.09 -27.53 29.04
CA GLU A 294 29.29 -28.19 29.56
C GLU A 294 30.06 -27.25 30.53
N ILE A 295 30.20 -25.97 30.19
CA ILE A 295 30.79 -24.95 31.08
C ILE A 295 29.99 -24.82 32.37
N ARG A 296 28.64 -24.81 32.30
CA ARG A 296 27.78 -24.80 33.49
C ARG A 296 28.07 -25.97 34.41
N ALA A 297 28.21 -27.18 33.85
CA ALA A 297 28.49 -28.37 34.63
C ALA A 297 29.84 -28.27 35.36
N LEU A 298 30.87 -27.76 34.67
CA LEU A 298 32.19 -27.50 35.26
C LEU A 298 32.10 -26.47 36.38
N MET A 299 31.52 -25.30 36.10
CA MET A 299 31.40 -24.21 37.09
C MET A 299 30.59 -24.63 38.32
N THR A 300 29.52 -25.40 38.14
CA THR A 300 28.70 -25.92 39.25
C THR A 300 29.49 -26.90 40.11
N ARG A 301 30.23 -27.83 39.47
CA ARG A 301 31.07 -28.81 40.17
C ARG A 301 32.20 -28.15 40.96
N GLU A 302 32.72 -27.03 40.47
CA GLU A 302 33.84 -26.31 41.06
C GLU A 302 33.39 -25.11 41.92
N HIS A 303 32.09 -24.97 42.15
CA HIS A 303 31.50 -23.90 42.97
C HIS A 303 31.88 -22.48 42.52
N LEU A 304 32.02 -22.26 41.21
CA LEU A 304 32.28 -20.95 40.61
C LEU A 304 30.97 -20.19 40.40
N SER A 305 30.95 -18.90 40.73
CA SER A 305 29.74 -18.06 40.78
C SER A 305 29.70 -16.96 39.71
N SER A 306 30.79 -16.76 38.98
CA SER A 306 30.93 -15.65 38.04
C SER A 306 31.88 -15.96 36.89
N ALA A 307 31.53 -15.50 35.68
CA ALA A 307 32.36 -15.66 34.49
C ALA A 307 32.39 -14.41 33.60
N ILE A 308 33.56 -14.11 33.03
CA ILE A 308 33.76 -13.13 31.97
C ILE A 308 33.92 -13.88 30.65
N VAL A 309 33.04 -13.63 29.68
CA VAL A 309 33.12 -14.24 28.36
C VAL A 309 33.84 -13.29 27.40
N VAL A 310 34.98 -13.72 26.88
CA VAL A 310 35.76 -13.01 25.86
C VAL A 310 35.48 -13.65 24.50
N THR A 311 34.87 -12.89 23.60
CA THR A 311 34.37 -13.41 22.31
C THR A 311 34.42 -12.37 21.21
N SER A 312 34.24 -12.80 19.96
CA SER A 312 34.28 -11.91 18.79
C SER A 312 33.15 -10.88 18.81
N GLY A 313 33.45 -9.67 18.34
CA GLY A 313 32.64 -8.48 18.53
C GLY A 313 31.20 -8.64 18.05
N PHE A 314 30.99 -9.04 16.79
CA PHE A 314 29.64 -9.23 16.24
C PHE A 314 28.94 -10.51 16.72
N ARG A 315 29.66 -11.43 17.38
CA ARG A 315 29.05 -12.60 18.04
C ARG A 315 28.60 -12.30 19.47
N SER A 316 29.19 -11.28 20.09
CA SER A 316 29.16 -11.08 21.53
C SER A 316 27.76 -10.94 22.16
N GLU A 317 26.80 -10.29 21.49
CA GLU A 317 25.42 -10.24 21.99
C GLU A 317 24.77 -11.62 22.02
N ARG A 318 25.02 -12.46 21.00
CA ARG A 318 24.52 -13.84 20.96
C ARG A 318 25.16 -14.68 22.05
N SER A 319 26.48 -14.59 22.24
CA SER A 319 27.15 -15.30 23.34
C SER A 319 26.64 -14.84 24.69
N SER A 320 26.52 -13.52 24.93
CA SER A 320 25.96 -12.99 26.19
C SER A 320 24.56 -13.52 26.48
N LEU A 321 23.70 -13.57 25.45
CA LEU A 321 22.34 -14.10 25.55
C LEU A 321 22.34 -15.58 25.96
N ILE A 322 23.17 -16.41 25.31
CA ILE A 322 23.25 -17.85 25.58
C ILE A 322 23.78 -18.11 26.99
N TYR A 323 24.89 -17.47 27.38
CA TYR A 323 25.47 -17.67 28.71
C TYR A 323 24.51 -17.25 29.81
N LYS A 324 23.84 -16.10 29.68
CA LYS A 324 22.84 -15.66 30.66
C LYS A 324 21.67 -16.64 30.74
N ALA A 325 21.18 -17.14 29.61
CA ALA A 325 20.06 -18.09 29.59
C ALA A 325 20.40 -19.42 30.29
N VAL A 326 21.65 -19.89 30.18
CA VAL A 326 22.06 -21.18 30.76
C VAL A 326 22.57 -21.06 32.20
N LEU A 327 23.32 -19.99 32.52
CA LEU A 327 24.06 -19.83 33.78
C LEU A 327 23.30 -19.03 34.84
N ALA A 328 22.54 -18.00 34.45
CA ALA A 328 21.80 -17.20 35.43
C ALA A 328 20.78 -18.01 36.26
N PRO A 329 20.06 -19.02 35.70
CA PRO A 329 19.14 -19.85 36.48
C PRO A 329 19.79 -20.67 37.60
N VAL A 330 21.11 -20.89 37.56
CA VAL A 330 21.86 -21.56 38.63
C VAL A 330 22.66 -20.59 39.50
N GLY A 331 22.36 -19.29 39.41
CA GLY A 331 23.00 -18.26 40.24
C GLY A 331 24.40 -17.86 39.79
N ILE A 332 24.83 -18.24 38.59
CA ILE A 332 26.12 -17.84 38.04
C ILE A 332 25.97 -16.53 37.26
N SER A 333 26.72 -15.50 37.67
CA SER A 333 26.75 -14.20 37.01
C SER A 333 27.66 -14.20 35.79
N VAL A 334 27.27 -13.47 34.75
CA VAL A 334 28.00 -13.44 33.48
C VAL A 334 28.20 -12.01 33.00
N SER A 335 29.44 -11.67 32.70
CA SER A 335 29.80 -10.50 31.90
C SER A 335 30.36 -10.91 30.54
N CYS A 336 30.34 -9.97 29.60
CA CYS A 336 30.73 -10.20 28.21
C CYS A 336 31.67 -9.08 27.76
N VAL A 337 32.75 -9.46 27.10
CA VAL A 337 33.80 -8.57 26.57
C VAL A 337 33.93 -8.83 25.07
N PRO A 338 33.42 -7.91 24.22
CA PRO A 338 33.56 -8.03 22.78
C PRO A 338 34.96 -7.66 22.33
N VAL A 339 35.52 -8.43 21.38
CA VAL A 339 36.84 -8.16 20.77
C VAL A 339 36.69 -8.09 19.26
N PHE A 340 37.21 -7.04 18.63
CA PHE A 340 37.15 -6.85 17.19
C PHE A 340 38.50 -7.14 16.54
N THR A 341 38.52 -8.02 15.54
CA THR A 341 39.74 -8.51 14.86
C THR A 341 39.92 -7.97 13.45
N GLY A 342 39.00 -7.11 12.99
CA GLY A 342 39.13 -6.38 11.73
C GLY A 342 38.06 -5.30 11.55
N SER A 343 36.80 -5.74 11.40
CA SER A 343 35.67 -4.82 11.26
C SER A 343 35.10 -4.39 12.61
N SER A 344 34.69 -3.14 12.71
CA SER A 344 33.99 -2.56 13.85
C SER A 344 32.57 -2.14 13.46
N PRO A 345 31.69 -1.81 14.43
CA PRO A 345 30.33 -1.37 14.14
C PRO A 345 30.26 -0.14 13.22
N GLN A 346 31.34 0.62 13.10
CA GLN A 346 31.42 1.83 12.28
C GLN A 346 31.81 1.56 10.82
N ASN A 347 32.49 0.44 10.52
CA ASN A 347 33.11 0.22 9.20
C ASN A 347 32.85 -1.17 8.58
N TRP A 348 32.07 -2.04 9.23
CA TRP A 348 31.80 -3.40 8.75
C TRP A 348 31.22 -3.46 7.33
N SER A 349 30.47 -2.44 6.89
CA SER A 349 29.88 -2.41 5.56
C SER A 349 30.87 -2.02 4.45
N HIS A 350 32.13 -1.70 4.78
CA HIS A 350 33.14 -1.32 3.80
C HIS A 350 33.81 -2.53 3.13
N THR A 351 33.69 -3.72 3.71
CA THR A 351 34.29 -4.94 3.18
C THR A 351 33.23 -6.00 2.97
N TRP A 352 33.43 -6.86 1.95
CA TRP A 352 32.55 -8.00 1.73
C TRP A 352 32.51 -8.94 2.95
N HIS A 353 33.68 -9.17 3.55
CA HIS A 353 33.79 -10.04 4.73
C HIS A 353 33.01 -9.49 5.94
N GLY A 354 33.08 -8.19 6.21
CA GLY A 354 32.30 -7.57 7.29
C GLY A 354 30.79 -7.63 7.05
N ILE A 355 30.34 -7.46 5.80
CA ILE A 355 28.92 -7.64 5.43
C ILE A 355 28.47 -9.08 5.68
N GLN A 356 29.27 -10.06 5.27
CA GLN A 356 28.99 -11.47 5.49
C GLN A 356 28.90 -11.80 6.99
N GLU A 357 29.90 -11.38 7.78
CA GLU A 357 29.99 -11.65 9.21
C GLU A 357 28.80 -11.07 9.98
N VAL A 358 28.48 -9.79 9.77
CA VAL A 358 27.35 -9.13 10.43
C VAL A 358 26.03 -9.76 10.02
N THR A 359 25.83 -10.10 8.75
CA THR A 359 24.61 -10.76 8.28
C THR A 359 24.45 -12.13 8.93
N GLU A 360 25.52 -12.93 8.97
CA GLU A 360 25.51 -14.25 9.58
C GLU A 360 25.22 -14.19 11.08
N GLN A 361 25.91 -13.31 11.82
CA GLN A 361 25.69 -13.17 13.26
C GLN A 361 24.31 -12.59 13.56
N PHE A 362 23.78 -11.68 12.74
CA PHE A 362 22.42 -11.16 12.88
C PHE A 362 21.37 -12.26 12.72
N VAL A 363 21.44 -13.05 11.66
CA VAL A 363 20.51 -14.18 11.44
C VAL A 363 20.61 -15.19 12.57
N LYS A 364 21.83 -15.55 12.99
CA LYS A 364 22.05 -16.48 14.12
C LYS A 364 21.50 -15.91 15.43
N LEU A 365 21.65 -14.63 15.71
CA LEU A 365 21.08 -14.01 16.91
C LEU A 365 19.55 -14.11 16.93
N GLN A 366 18.88 -13.82 15.81
CA GLN A 366 17.42 -13.95 15.74
C GLN A 366 16.98 -15.41 15.90
N TYR A 367 17.69 -16.36 15.28
CA TYR A 367 17.42 -17.79 15.46
C TYR A 367 17.50 -18.21 16.93
N TYR A 368 18.47 -17.70 17.70
CA TYR A 368 18.55 -18.00 19.12
C TYR A 368 17.44 -17.34 19.95
N ARG A 369 17.10 -16.08 19.65
CA ARG A 369 16.02 -15.34 20.35
C ARG A 369 14.64 -15.95 20.13
N PHE A 370 14.35 -16.41 18.92
CA PHE A 370 13.00 -16.82 18.53
C PHE A 370 12.79 -18.33 18.41
N TYR A 371 13.84 -19.15 18.43
CA TYR A 371 13.69 -20.59 18.24
C TYR A 371 14.47 -21.42 19.25
N VAL A 372 15.77 -21.18 19.41
CA VAL A 372 16.61 -22.07 20.25
C VAL A 372 16.26 -21.92 21.74
N LEU A 373 16.19 -20.68 22.24
CA LEU A 373 15.99 -20.44 23.69
C LEU A 373 14.51 -20.43 24.12
N LEU A 374 13.57 -20.41 23.17
CA LEU A 374 12.13 -20.48 23.46
C LEU A 374 11.60 -21.91 23.55
N LYS A 375 12.35 -22.90 23.06
CA LYS A 375 11.97 -24.29 23.24
C LYS A 375 12.25 -24.71 24.69
N PRO A 376 11.26 -25.21 25.44
CA PRO A 376 11.56 -25.89 26.69
C PRO A 376 12.45 -27.10 26.39
N VAL A 377 13.57 -27.19 27.12
CA VAL A 377 14.46 -28.35 27.12
C VAL A 377 13.77 -29.51 27.82
#